data_AF-A0A819KJ27-F1
#
_entry.id   AF-A0A819KJ27-F1
#
_cell.length_a   1.000
_cell.length_b   1.000
_cell.length_c   1.000
_cell.angle_alpha   90.00
_cell.angle_beta   90.00
_cell.angle_gamma   90.00
#
_symmetry.space_group_name_H-M   'P 1'
#
loop_
_entity.id
_entity.type
_entity.pdbx_description
1 polymer ?
#
loop_
_entity_poly.entity_id
_entity_poly.type
_entity_poly.pdbx_seq_one_letter_code
_entity_poly.pdbx_strand_id
1 'polypeptide(L)'
;MARNSEKAMTALARWRQLQLKEQGKLRIDRRPHLASEELNVKRAEKWRYQVVREIAKKVAQIQNAGLGEYKIRDLNDEINKLLREKSHWEDRVKELGGTDFKKTAPKMLDNEGKEVPGN
;
A
#
# COMPACT_ATOMS: atom_id res chain seq x y z
N MET A 1 -4.34 -34.78 -1.05
CA MET A 1 -5.01 -33.45 -1.06
C MET A 1 -4.13 -32.47 -1.82
N ALA A 2 -4.64 -31.82 -2.87
CA ALA A 2 -3.88 -30.83 -3.65
C ALA A 2 -3.53 -29.58 -2.83
N ARG A 3 -2.40 -28.93 -3.13
CA ARG A 3 -1.95 -27.68 -2.47
C ARG A 3 -2.94 -26.53 -2.76
N ASN A 4 -3.00 -25.53 -1.87
CA ASN A 4 -3.94 -24.41 -2.01
C ASN A 4 -3.75 -23.64 -3.34
N SER A 5 -2.50 -23.52 -3.79
CA SER A 5 -2.16 -22.96 -5.11
C SER A 5 -2.76 -23.73 -6.27
N GLU A 6 -2.79 -25.07 -6.20
CA GLU A 6 -3.35 -25.94 -7.23
C GLU A 6 -4.88 -25.87 -7.24
N LYS A 7 -5.51 -25.83 -6.06
CA LYS A 7 -6.96 -25.63 -5.91
C LYS A 7 -7.42 -24.29 -6.49
N ALA A 8 -6.60 -23.24 -6.33
CA ALA A 8 -6.86 -21.90 -6.87
C ALA A 8 -6.76 -21.83 -8.40
N MET A 9 -6.08 -22.78 -9.05
CA MET A 9 -5.89 -22.81 -10.53
C MET A 9 -6.92 -23.70 -11.26
N THR A 10 -7.83 -24.33 -10.53
CA THR A 10 -8.88 -25.17 -11.12
C THR A 10 -9.80 -24.36 -12.04
N ALA A 11 -10.40 -25.03 -13.03
CA ALA A 11 -11.36 -24.40 -13.94
C ALA A 11 -12.54 -23.75 -13.18
N LEU A 12 -13.03 -24.42 -12.13
CA LEU A 12 -14.12 -23.92 -11.28
C LEU A 12 -13.69 -22.68 -10.48
N ALA A 13 -12.48 -22.65 -9.92
CA ALA A 13 -11.98 -21.46 -9.23
C ALA A 13 -11.85 -20.26 -10.17
N ARG A 14 -11.33 -20.47 -11.39
CA ARG A 14 -11.23 -19.43 -12.42
C ARG A 14 -12.60 -18.94 -12.88
N TRP A 15 -13.55 -19.85 -13.12
CA TRP A 15 -14.93 -19.49 -13.48
C TRP A 15 -15.62 -18.67 -12.39
N ARG A 16 -15.46 -19.06 -11.12
CA ARG A 16 -16.03 -18.32 -9.97
C ARG A 16 -15.41 -16.91 -9.86
N GLN A 17 -14.12 -16.76 -10.12
CA GLN A 17 -13.47 -15.45 -10.15
C GLN A 17 -13.99 -14.58 -11.29
N LEU A 18 -14.19 -15.13 -12.48
CA LEU A 18 -14.78 -14.42 -13.62
C LEU A 18 -16.20 -13.94 -13.31
N GLN A 19 -17.05 -14.81 -12.75
CA GLN A 19 -18.40 -14.46 -12.31
C GLN A 19 -18.42 -13.33 -11.26
N LEU A 20 -17.53 -13.40 -10.27
CA LEU A 20 -17.42 -12.36 -9.25
C LEU A 20 -16.88 -11.04 -9.83
N LYS A 21 -16.03 -11.11 -10.86
CA LYS A 21 -15.53 -9.94 -11.59
C LYS A 21 -16.65 -9.29 -12.44
N GLU A 22 -17.46 -10.08 -13.13
CA GLU A 22 -18.64 -9.61 -13.89
C GLU A 22 -19.69 -8.98 -12.97
N GLN A 23 -19.92 -9.56 -11.79
CA GLN A 23 -20.80 -8.97 -10.77
C GLN A 23 -20.20 -7.73 -10.08
N GLY A 24 -18.99 -7.28 -10.47
CA GLY A 24 -18.28 -6.15 -9.86
C GLY A 24 -17.78 -6.39 -8.43
N LYS A 25 -17.92 -7.61 -7.89
CA LYS A 25 -17.55 -7.99 -6.53
C LYS A 25 -16.06 -8.32 -6.36
N LEU A 26 -15.39 -8.75 -7.44
CA LEU A 26 -13.93 -8.91 -7.48
C LEU A 26 -13.31 -7.87 -8.43
N ARG A 27 -12.95 -6.73 -7.86
CA ARG A 27 -12.01 -5.78 -8.48
C ARG A 27 -10.64 -5.93 -7.82
N ILE A 28 -9.82 -6.84 -8.37
CA ILE A 28 -8.37 -6.77 -8.19
C ILE A 28 -7.89 -5.64 -9.10
N ASP A 29 -8.26 -4.41 -8.75
CA ASP A 29 -7.70 -3.25 -9.41
C ASP A 29 -6.23 -3.20 -8.98
N ARG A 30 -5.33 -3.13 -9.96
CA ARG A 30 -3.92 -2.80 -9.69
C ARG A 30 -3.83 -1.29 -9.50
N ARG A 31 -3.06 -0.88 -8.50
CA ARG A 31 -2.77 0.53 -8.28
C ARG A 31 -2.13 1.13 -9.54
N PRO A 32 -2.63 2.28 -10.06
CA PRO A 32 -1.99 2.99 -11.15
C PRO A 32 -0.55 3.38 -10.80
N HIS A 33 0.30 3.51 -11.81
CA HIS A 33 1.69 3.93 -11.58
C HIS A 33 1.78 5.43 -11.24
N LEU A 34 0.96 6.25 -11.90
CA LEU A 34 0.88 7.69 -11.70
C LEU A 34 -0.38 8.02 -10.90
N ALA A 35 -0.22 8.68 -9.75
CA ALA A 35 -1.36 9.10 -8.93
C ALA A 35 -2.30 10.07 -9.68
N SER A 36 -1.73 10.90 -10.57
CA SER A 36 -2.46 11.90 -11.36
C SER A 36 -3.53 11.30 -12.29
N GLU A 37 -3.41 10.03 -12.68
CA GLU A 37 -4.40 9.35 -13.52
C GLU A 37 -5.72 9.08 -12.79
N GLU A 38 -5.71 9.04 -11.45
CA GLU A 38 -6.92 8.80 -10.67
C GLU A 38 -7.69 10.12 -10.49
N LEU A 39 -8.96 10.13 -10.90
CA LEU A 39 -9.85 11.30 -10.79
C LEU A 39 -10.82 11.21 -9.61
N ASN A 40 -10.90 10.04 -8.96
CA ASN A 40 -11.86 9.79 -7.90
C ASN A 40 -11.18 9.79 -6.52
N VAL A 41 -11.63 10.68 -5.64
CA VAL A 41 -11.13 10.82 -4.25
C VAL A 41 -11.15 9.49 -3.50
N LYS A 42 -12.27 8.77 -3.53
CA LYS A 42 -12.43 7.50 -2.78
C LYS A 42 -11.45 6.43 -3.27
N ARG A 43 -11.14 6.42 -4.56
CA ARG A 43 -10.15 5.50 -5.13
C ARG A 43 -8.73 5.92 -4.75
N ALA A 44 -8.41 7.21 -4.81
CA ALA A 44 -7.12 7.72 -4.34
C ALA A 44 -6.88 7.41 -2.86
N GLU A 45 -7.89 7.56 -1.99
CA GLU A 45 -7.82 7.16 -0.57
C GLU A 45 -7.61 5.65 -0.40
N LYS A 46 -8.31 4.82 -1.20
CA LYS A 46 -8.10 3.36 -1.23
C LYS A 46 -6.65 3.02 -1.59
N TRP A 47 -6.08 3.69 -2.60
CA TRP A 47 -4.69 3.46 -3.02
C TRP A 47 -3.69 3.86 -1.95
N ARG A 48 -3.85 5.05 -1.35
CA ARG A 48 -3.07 5.47 -0.18
C ARG A 48 -3.10 4.42 0.93
N TYR A 49 -4.30 3.93 1.28
CA TYR A 49 -4.45 2.92 2.32
C TYR A 49 -3.72 1.61 1.99
N GLN A 50 -3.72 1.21 0.72
CA GLN A 50 -2.95 0.06 0.27
C GLN A 50 -1.44 0.28 0.45
N VAL A 51 -0.91 1.48 0.12
CA VAL A 51 0.52 1.81 0.30
C VAL A 51 0.89 1.69 1.78
N VAL A 52 0.07 2.26 2.66
CA VAL A 52 0.29 2.22 4.12
C VAL A 52 0.32 0.78 4.64
N ARG A 53 -0.57 -0.09 4.15
CA ARG A 53 -0.54 -1.53 4.50
C ARG A 53 0.73 -2.23 4.02
N GLU A 54 1.25 -1.87 2.84
CA GLU A 54 2.49 -2.43 2.31
C GLU A 54 3.70 -1.99 3.13
N ILE A 55 3.75 -0.71 3.54
CA ILE A 55 4.77 -0.18 4.46
C ILE A 55 4.72 -0.95 5.79
N ALA A 56 3.54 -1.07 6.41
CA ALA A 56 3.39 -1.75 7.70
C ALA A 56 3.88 -3.21 7.66
N LYS A 57 3.61 -3.93 6.57
CA LYS A 57 4.12 -5.30 6.38
C LYS A 57 5.64 -5.35 6.28
N LYS A 58 6.27 -4.41 5.57
CA LYS A 58 7.74 -4.36 5.46
C LYS A 58 8.41 -3.95 6.77
N VAL A 59 7.82 -3.01 7.51
CA VAL A 59 8.28 -2.66 8.86
C VAL A 59 8.23 -3.87 9.79
N ALA A 60 7.16 -4.66 9.75
CA ALA A 60 7.06 -5.90 10.52
C ALA A 60 8.14 -6.93 10.11
N GLN A 61 8.56 -6.95 8.84
CA GLN A 61 9.66 -7.81 8.39
C GLN A 61 11.02 -7.36 8.94
N ILE A 62 11.26 -6.05 9.06
CA ILE A 62 12.50 -5.51 9.66
C ILE A 62 12.62 -5.88 11.14
N GLN A 63 11.50 -5.94 11.86
CA GLN A 63 11.48 -6.32 13.28
C GLN A 63 11.86 -7.79 13.53
N ASN A 64 12.02 -8.61 12.49
CA ASN A 64 12.48 -9.99 12.63
C ASN A 64 14.00 -10.02 12.89
N ALA A 65 14.40 -10.40 14.11
CA ALA A 65 15.81 -10.43 14.53
C ALA A 65 16.70 -11.41 13.74
N GLY A 66 16.12 -12.34 12.97
CA GLY A 66 16.85 -13.28 12.11
C GLY A 66 17.15 -12.75 10.70
N LEU A 67 16.83 -11.48 10.39
CA LEU A 67 17.04 -10.90 9.07
C LEU A 67 18.48 -10.44 8.89
N GLY A 68 19.15 -10.89 7.83
CA GLY A 68 20.50 -10.45 7.49
C GLY A 68 20.56 -8.96 7.11
N GLU A 69 21.69 -8.31 7.37
CA GLU A 69 21.88 -6.86 7.18
C GLU A 69 21.53 -6.38 5.75
N TYR A 70 21.95 -7.12 4.73
CA TYR A 70 21.62 -6.82 3.33
C TYR A 70 20.10 -6.75 3.09
N LYS A 71 19.34 -7.66 3.71
CA LYS A 71 17.89 -7.71 3.56
C LYS A 71 17.21 -6.53 4.26
N ILE A 72 17.76 -6.07 5.38
CA ILE A 72 17.28 -4.87 6.08
C ILE A 72 17.48 -3.63 5.20
N ARG A 73 18.64 -3.51 4.52
CA ARG A 73 18.89 -2.41 3.58
C ARG A 73 17.91 -2.41 2.41
N ASP A 74 17.69 -3.56 1.78
CA ASP A 74 16.70 -3.70 0.71
C ASP A 74 15.29 -3.29 1.17
N LEU A 75 14.88 -3.75 2.36
CA LEU A 75 13.58 -3.39 2.92
C LEU A 75 13.47 -1.89 3.21
N ASN A 76 14.54 -1.25 3.68
CA ASN A 76 14.57 0.19 3.89
C ASN A 76 14.42 0.95 2.56
N ASP A 77 15.11 0.54 1.50
CA ASP A 77 14.98 1.15 0.17
C ASP A 77 13.57 0.99 -0.40
N GLU A 78 12.96 -0.18 -0.20
CA GLU A 78 11.58 -0.44 -0.59
C GLU A 78 10.58 0.40 0.22
N ILE A 79 10.78 0.54 1.53
CA ILE A 79 9.96 1.40 2.39
C ILE A 79 10.10 2.87 1.95
N ASN A 80 11.31 3.35 1.68
CA ASN A 80 11.55 4.71 1.20
C ASN A 80 10.85 5.00 -0.14
N LYS A 81 10.81 4.01 -1.06
CA LYS A 81 10.02 4.10 -2.29
C LYS A 81 8.52 4.20 -2.00
N LEU A 82 8.00 3.36 -1.12
CA LEU A 82 6.57 3.37 -0.74
C LEU A 82 6.18 4.66 0.00
N LEU A 83 7.05 5.23 0.83
CA LEU A 83 6.80 6.51 1.51
C LEU A 83 6.66 7.66 0.52
N ARG A 84 7.50 7.73 -0.51
CA ARG A 84 7.35 8.71 -1.61
C ARG A 84 6.03 8.52 -2.35
N GLU A 85 5.68 7.27 -2.65
CA GLU A 85 4.42 6.94 -3.30
C GLU A 85 3.21 7.36 -2.44
N LYS A 86 3.25 7.08 -1.13
CA LYS A 86 2.23 7.54 -0.16
C LYS A 86 2.07 9.05 -0.23
N SER A 87 3.16 9.82 -0.24
CA SER A 87 3.10 11.28 -0.34
C SER A 87 2.44 11.74 -1.63
N HIS A 88 2.73 11.11 -2.77
CA HIS A 88 2.04 11.41 -4.05
C HIS A 88 0.54 11.12 -3.99
N TRP A 89 0.14 10.03 -3.34
CA TRP A 89 -1.29 9.74 -3.14
C TRP A 89 -1.96 10.71 -2.18
N GLU A 90 -1.28 11.16 -1.13
CA GLU A 90 -1.81 12.17 -0.20
C GLU A 90 -1.98 13.53 -0.88
N ASP A 91 -1.01 13.95 -1.70
CA ASP A 91 -1.12 15.15 -2.52
C ASP A 91 -2.28 15.04 -3.51
N ARG A 92 -2.43 13.88 -4.17
CA ARG A 92 -3.53 13.65 -5.10
C ARG A 92 -4.91 13.69 -4.42
N VAL A 93 -5.05 13.10 -3.24
CA VAL A 93 -6.30 13.16 -2.49
C VAL A 93 -6.65 14.62 -2.16
N LYS A 94 -5.66 15.41 -1.75
CA LYS A 94 -5.84 16.84 -1.47
C LYS A 94 -6.23 17.63 -2.71
N GLU A 95 -5.56 17.41 -3.86
CA GLU A 95 -5.91 18.05 -5.14
C GLU A 95 -7.35 17.79 -5.57
N LEU A 96 -7.85 16.58 -5.31
CA LEU A 96 -9.22 16.19 -5.62
C LEU A 96 -10.25 16.68 -4.59
N GLY A 97 -9.84 17.47 -3.59
CA GLY A 97 -10.70 18.02 -2.54
C GLY A 97 -10.99 17.07 -1.37
N GLY A 98 -10.18 16.01 -1.22
CA GLY A 98 -10.29 15.07 -0.12
C GLY A 98 -9.54 15.50 1.15
N THR A 99 -9.40 14.56 2.09
CA THR A 99 -8.76 14.82 3.40
C THR A 99 -7.27 15.16 3.27
N ASP A 100 -6.82 16.22 3.94
CA ASP A 100 -5.39 16.55 4.04
C ASP A 100 -4.69 15.64 5.08
N PHE A 101 -4.22 14.50 4.60
CA PHE A 101 -3.53 13.51 5.44
C PHE A 101 -2.18 13.97 5.96
N LYS A 102 -1.47 14.88 5.27
CA LYS A 102 -0.19 15.41 5.76
C LYS A 102 -0.39 16.29 6.99
N LYS A 103 -1.48 17.07 7.01
CA LYS A 103 -1.86 17.87 8.18
C LYS A 103 -2.41 17.02 9.33
N THR A 104 -3.10 15.93 9.02
CA THR A 104 -3.80 15.11 10.02
C THR A 104 -2.93 13.96 10.56
N ALA A 105 -1.86 13.61 9.86
CA ALA A 105 -0.94 12.56 10.30
C ALA A 105 -0.28 12.95 11.62
N PRO A 106 -0.14 12.01 12.58
CA PRO A 106 0.61 12.26 13.79
C PRO A 106 2.05 12.59 13.39
N LYS A 107 2.50 13.79 13.76
CA LYS A 107 3.89 14.18 13.60
C LYS A 107 4.73 13.22 14.44
N MET A 108 5.55 12.40 13.77
CA MET A 108 6.55 11.60 14.47
C MET A 108 7.50 12.59 15.14
N LEU A 109 7.50 12.58 16.47
CA LEU A 109 8.45 13.31 17.30
C LEU A 109 9.54 12.31 17.65
N ASP A 110 10.80 12.69 17.45
CA ASP A 110 11.96 11.92 17.90
C ASP A 110 11.99 11.84 19.43
N ASN A 111 12.85 10.99 20.00
CA ASN A 111 13.05 10.85 21.45
C ASN A 111 13.46 12.17 22.14
N GLU A 112 13.93 13.16 21.37
CA GLU A 112 14.24 14.53 21.83
C GLU A 112 13.07 15.52 21.68
N GLY A 113 11.89 15.06 21.25
CA GLY A 113 10.73 15.94 20.98
C GLY A 113 10.87 16.81 19.74
N LYS A 114 11.86 16.55 18.88
CA LYS A 114 12.04 17.23 17.59
C LYS A 114 11.27 16.49 16.49
N GLU A 115 10.67 17.24 15.57
CA GLU A 115 10.05 16.66 14.39
C GLU A 115 11.13 15.94 13.56
N VAL A 116 10.98 14.63 13.35
CA VAL A 116 11.93 13.89 12.50
C VAL A 116 11.77 14.38 11.07
N PRO A 117 12.85 14.73 10.35
CA PRO A 117 12.74 15.20 8.96
C PRO A 117 12.18 14.07 8.09
N GLY A 118 11.01 14.26 7.48
CA GLY A 118 10.41 13.27 6.57
C GLY A 118 8.88 13.18 6.51
N ASN A 119 8.14 14.11 7.13
CA ASN A 119 6.68 14.21 6.96
C ASN A 119 6.26 14.72 5.57
#